data_AF-A0A936X9P6-F1
#
_entry.id   AF-A0A936X9P6-F1
#
_cell.length_a   1.000
_cell.length_b   1.000
_cell.length_c   1.000
_cell.angle_alpha   90.00
_cell.angle_beta   90.00
_cell.angle_gamma   90.00
#
_symmetry.space_group_name_H-M   'P 1'
#
loop_
_entity.id
_entity.type
_entity.pdbx_description
1 polymer ?
#
loop_
_entity_poly.entity_id
_entity_poly.type
_entity_poly.pdbx_seq_one_letter_code
_entity_poly.pdbx_strand_id
1 'polypeptide(L)'
;MKKPVLLSIVLMTAFLKLSAQDVIRVQACTNDLITHQVDSLKQVYSKDGFVLLKEASITMESEYEMPVVVPLNQGSWYQFVFIGDYTSRLI
;
A
#
# COMPACT_ATOMS: atom_id res chain seq x y z
N MET A 1 27.54 -47.40 -9.47
CA MET A 1 26.17 -47.24 -8.92
C MET A 1 25.83 -45.81 -8.45
N LYS A 2 26.66 -44.78 -8.74
CA LYS A 2 26.45 -43.41 -8.21
C LYS A 2 25.66 -42.47 -9.15
N LYS A 3 25.60 -42.79 -10.45
CA LYS A 3 24.91 -42.00 -11.48
C LYS A 3 23.38 -41.95 -11.37
N PRO A 4 22.65 -43.04 -11.07
CA PRO A 4 21.19 -42.97 -10.96
C PRO A 4 20.71 -42.23 -9.71
N VAL A 5 21.51 -42.25 -8.63
CA VAL A 5 21.20 -41.52 -7.38
C VAL A 5 21.24 -40.01 -7.61
N LEU A 6 22.20 -39.53 -8.41
CA LEU A 6 22.36 -38.11 -8.73
C LEU A 6 21.19 -37.59 -9.58
N LEU A 7 20.68 -38.42 -10.51
CA LEU A 7 19.48 -38.10 -11.30
C LEU A 7 18.23 -37.99 -10.41
N SER A 8 18.08 -38.88 -9.43
CA SER A 8 16.95 -38.87 -8.50
C SER A 8 16.94 -37.64 -7.60
N ILE A 9 18.11 -37.14 -7.18
CA ILE A 9 18.23 -35.93 -6.34
C ILE A 9 17.82 -34.68 -7.12
N VAL A 10 18.26 -34.56 -8.39
CA VAL A 10 17.91 -33.43 -9.26
C VAL A 10 16.40 -33.38 -9.53
N LEU A 11 15.78 -34.54 -9.79
CA LEU A 11 14.35 -34.62 -10.03
C LEU A 11 13.54 -34.22 -8.78
N MET A 12 14.04 -34.52 -7.58
CA MET A 12 13.37 -34.19 -6.32
C MET A 12 13.44 -32.70 -5.98
N THR A 13 14.51 -32.00 -6.38
CA THR A 13 14.61 -30.53 -6.21
C THR A 13 13.70 -29.74 -7.14
N ALA A 14 13.27 -30.31 -8.26
CA ALA A 14 12.40 -29.63 -9.24
C ALA A 14 10.94 -29.44 -8.75
N PHE A 15 10.53 -30.16 -7.71
CA PHE A 15 9.19 -30.04 -7.11
C PHE A 15 9.12 -29.07 -5.93
N LEU A 16 10.24 -28.48 -5.52
CA LEU A 16 10.27 -27.47 -4.47
C LEU A 16 9.69 -26.16 -5.03
N LYS A 17 8.41 -25.90 -4.72
CA LYS A 17 7.79 -24.60 -4.94
C LYS A 17 8.45 -23.59 -4.00
N LEU A 18 9.17 -22.61 -4.54
CA LEU A 18 9.56 -21.42 -3.79
C LEU A 18 8.32 -20.54 -3.58
N SER A 19 7.78 -20.55 -2.36
CA SER A 19 6.76 -19.59 -1.90
C SER A 19 7.48 -18.47 -1.16
N ALA A 20 8.02 -17.48 -1.88
CA ALA A 20 8.80 -16.41 -1.24
C ALA A 20 8.67 -15.04 -1.92
N GLN A 21 7.59 -14.80 -2.67
CA GLN A 21 7.30 -13.48 -3.24
C GLN A 21 5.87 -13.09 -2.90
N ASP A 22 5.63 -12.83 -1.62
CA ASP A 22 4.47 -12.04 -1.21
C ASP A 22 4.70 -10.61 -1.71
N VAL A 23 4.22 -10.34 -2.92
CA VAL A 23 4.15 -8.98 -3.45
C VAL A 23 2.99 -8.30 -2.73
N ILE A 24 3.32 -7.33 -1.88
CA ILE A 24 2.33 -6.49 -1.20
C ILE A 24 1.52 -5.77 -2.28
N ARG A 25 0.26 -6.19 -2.42
CA ARG A 25 -0.69 -5.50 -3.29
C ARG A 25 -1.38 -4.45 -2.44
N VAL A 26 -1.34 -3.21 -2.90
CA VAL A 26 -2.12 -2.13 -2.29
C VAL A 26 -3.58 -2.54 -2.25
N GLN A 27 -4.10 -2.82 -1.06
CA GLN A 27 -5.52 -3.10 -0.85
C GLN A 27 -6.22 -1.80 -0.48
N ALA A 28 -7.36 -1.56 -1.12
CA ALA A 28 -8.20 -0.42 -0.77
C ALA A 28 -8.72 -0.62 0.67
N CYS A 29 -8.58 0.42 1.51
CA CYS A 29 -9.22 0.41 2.83
C CYS A 29 -10.71 0.70 2.67
N THR A 30 -11.55 -0.17 3.25
CA THR A 30 -13.03 -0.10 3.20
C THR A 30 -13.63 0.35 4.53
N ASN A 31 -12.93 1.19 5.30
CA ASN A 31 -13.42 1.66 6.59
C ASN A 31 -14.36 2.86 6.40
N ASP A 32 -15.66 2.66 6.65
CA ASP A 32 -16.70 3.68 6.47
C ASP A 32 -16.48 4.95 7.32
N LEU A 33 -15.91 4.82 8.53
CA LEU A 33 -15.63 5.97 9.38
C LEU A 33 -14.55 6.87 8.77
N ILE A 34 -13.50 6.25 8.20
CA ILE A 34 -12.44 6.98 7.50
C ILE A 34 -13.01 7.64 6.25
N THR A 35 -13.85 6.93 5.49
CA THR A 35 -14.52 7.48 4.31
C THR A 35 -15.35 8.73 4.64
N HIS A 36 -16.13 8.70 5.72
CA HIS A 36 -16.89 9.87 6.16
C HIS A 36 -16.00 11.05 6.58
N GLN A 37 -14.86 10.79 7.23
CA GLN A 37 -13.89 11.82 7.57
C GLN A 37 -13.26 12.44 6.32
N VAL A 38 -12.90 11.61 5.32
CA VAL A 38 -12.39 12.05 4.02
C VAL A 38 -13.39 12.99 3.36
N ASP A 39 -14.67 12.62 3.31
CA ASP A 39 -15.70 13.42 2.66
C ASP A 39 -15.94 14.77 3.35
N SER A 40 -15.88 14.78 4.69
CA SER A 40 -15.96 16.02 5.46
C SER A 40 -14.80 16.97 5.11
N LEU A 41 -13.57 16.44 5.04
CA LEU A 41 -12.40 17.24 4.70
C LEU A 41 -12.43 17.73 3.26
N LYS A 42 -12.86 16.89 2.31
CA LYS A 42 -13.07 17.32 0.91
C LYS A 42 -14.01 18.52 0.86
N GLN A 43 -15.11 18.49 1.62
CA GLN A 43 -16.06 19.60 1.65
C GLN A 43 -15.43 20.89 2.24
N VAL A 44 -14.63 20.78 3.29
CA VAL A 44 -13.92 21.93 3.89
C VAL A 44 -12.92 22.52 2.89
N TYR A 45 -12.02 21.71 2.34
CA TYR A 45 -10.99 22.19 1.42
C TYR A 45 -11.56 22.71 0.10
N SER A 46 -12.67 22.12 -0.38
CA SER A 46 -13.36 22.63 -1.57
C SER A 46 -13.95 24.03 -1.34
N LYS A 47 -14.41 24.34 -0.11
CA LYS A 47 -14.87 25.69 0.25
C LYS A 47 -13.73 26.70 0.28
N ASP A 48 -12.54 26.25 0.66
CA ASP A 48 -11.32 27.06 0.69
C ASP A 48 -10.65 27.20 -0.69
N GLY A 49 -11.26 26.63 -1.74
CA GLY A 49 -10.80 26.75 -3.13
C GLY A 49 -9.75 25.72 -3.54
N PHE A 50 -9.45 24.73 -2.71
CA PHE A 50 -8.58 23.61 -3.10
C PHE A 50 -9.32 22.63 -4.01
N VAL A 51 -8.56 21.96 -4.89
CA VAL A 51 -9.05 20.91 -5.79
C VAL A 51 -8.36 19.60 -5.45
N LEU A 52 -9.12 18.51 -5.42
CA LEU A 52 -8.59 17.18 -5.16
C LEU A 52 -7.69 16.72 -6.34
N LEU A 53 -6.39 16.58 -6.08
CA LEU A 53 -5.43 16.10 -7.08
C LEU A 53 -5.25 14.59 -7.05
N LYS A 54 -5.23 13.99 -5.86
CA LYS A 54 -5.04 12.56 -5.68
C LYS A 54 -5.69 12.10 -4.38
N GLU A 55 -6.44 11.02 -4.49
CA GLU A 55 -6.98 10.27 -3.36
C GLU A 55 -6.47 8.85 -3.43
N ALA A 56 -6.03 8.32 -2.29
CA ALA A 56 -5.64 6.94 -2.12
C ALA A 56 -6.13 6.46 -0.75
N SER A 57 -6.89 5.37 -0.76
CA SER A 57 -7.30 4.66 0.46
C SER A 57 -6.49 3.38 0.51
N ILE A 58 -5.64 3.24 1.52
CA ILE A 58 -4.71 2.12 1.61
C ILE A 58 -4.79 1.50 2.99
N THR A 59 -5.00 0.18 3.04
CA THR A 59 -4.87 -0.59 4.28
C THR A 59 -3.39 -0.71 4.62
N MET A 60 -2.98 -0.10 5.73
CA MET A 60 -1.61 -0.22 6.23
C MET A 60 -1.41 -1.57 6.90
N GLU A 61 -0.38 -2.31 6.49
CA GLU A 61 0.08 -3.53 7.15
C GLU A 61 1.30 -3.20 8.01
N SER A 62 1.38 -3.77 9.22
CA SER A 62 2.52 -3.57 10.12
C SER A 62 3.83 -4.00 9.47
N GLU A 63 4.93 -3.33 9.83
CA GLU A 63 6.31 -3.64 9.38
C GLU A 63 6.62 -3.34 7.91
N TYR A 64 5.69 -2.71 7.18
CA TYR A 64 5.89 -2.33 5.79
C TYR A 64 5.77 -0.82 5.57
N GLU A 65 6.83 -0.25 4.99
CA GLU A 65 6.85 1.15 4.57
C GLU A 65 6.20 1.29 3.18
N MET A 66 5.30 2.26 3.03
CA MET A 66 4.63 2.52 1.77
C MET A 66 5.02 3.89 1.20
N PRO A 67 5.79 3.94 0.10
CA PRO A 67 6.21 5.21 -0.47
C PRO A 67 5.05 5.89 -1.21
N VAL A 68 4.77 7.13 -0.83
CA VAL A 68 3.79 7.99 -1.52
C VAL A 68 4.55 8.96 -2.42
N VAL A 69 4.42 8.78 -3.74
CA VAL A 69 5.07 9.63 -4.75
C VAL A 69 4.02 10.49 -5.45
N VAL A 70 4.14 11.82 -5.31
CA VAL A 70 3.24 12.79 -5.95
C VAL A 70 4.07 13.81 -6.74
N PRO A 71 3.87 13.96 -8.06
CA PRO A 71 4.54 14.99 -8.84
C PRO A 71 3.94 16.36 -8.50
N LEU A 72 4.80 17.33 -8.17
CA LEU A 72 4.41 18.70 -7.85
C LEU A 72 4.92 19.68 -8.91
N ASN A 73 4.13 20.72 -9.15
CA ASN A 73 4.46 21.82 -10.04
C ASN A 73 4.95 23.02 -9.23
N GLN A 74 6.02 23.65 -9.72
CA GLN A 74 6.57 24.84 -9.08
C GLN A 74 5.53 25.98 -9.04
N GLY A 75 5.47 26.70 -7.91
CA GLY A 75 4.59 27.86 -7.73
C GLY A 75 3.14 27.51 -7.35
N SER A 76 2.82 26.22 -7.15
CA SER A 76 1.51 25.77 -6.69
C SER A 76 1.53 25.46 -5.18
N TRP A 77 0.43 25.76 -4.50
CA TRP A 77 0.23 25.43 -3.08
C TRP A 77 -0.43 24.05 -2.97
N TYR A 78 0.10 23.21 -2.08
CA TYR A 78 -0.37 21.85 -1.86
C TYR A 78 -0.70 21.63 -0.39
N GLN A 79 -1.80 20.94 -0.13
CA GLN A 79 -2.18 20.47 1.19
C GLN A 79 -2.21 18.94 1.17
N PHE A 80 -1.43 18.32 2.03
CA PHE A 80 -1.45 16.87 2.25
C PHE A 80 -2.21 16.57 3.53
N VAL A 81 -3.08 15.57 3.49
CA VAL A 81 -3.86 15.13 4.65
C VAL A 81 -3.80 13.62 4.71
N PHE A 82 -3.30 13.12 5.83
CA PHE A 82 -3.24 11.69 6.12
C PHE A 82 -4.28 11.38 7.18
N ILE A 83 -5.09 10.36 6.92
CA ILE A 83 -6.16 9.90 7.83
C ILE A 83 -5.89 8.44 8.11
N GLY A 84 -5.81 8.09 9.38
CA GLY A 84 -5.61 6.72 9.82
C GLY A 84 -6.36 6.45 11.12
N ASP A 85 -6.41 5.17 11.49
CA ASP A 85 -7.05 4.74 12.72
C ASP A 85 -6.23 5.22 13.93
N TYR A 86 -6.90 5.79 14.94
CA TYR A 86 -6.29 6.28 16.19
C TYR A 86 -5.71 5.17 17.05
N THR A 87 -6.09 3.92 16.80
CA THR A 87 -5.53 2.74 17.47
C THR A 87 -4.21 2.27 16.85
N SER A 88 -3.85 2.79 15.67
CA SER A 88 -2.60 2.46 15.00
C SER A 88 -1.42 3.12 15.71
N ARG A 89 -0.37 2.33 16.00
CA ARG A 89 0.90 2.81 16.59
C ARG A 89 1.84 3.47 15.57
N LEU A 90 1.40 3.59 14.32
CA LEU A 90 2.21 4.04 13.18
C LEU A 90 1.85 5.47 12.73
N ILE A 91 1.19 6.25 13.60
CA ILE A 91 1.02 7.70 13.42
C ILE A 91 1.85 8.43 14.48
#